data_AF-A0A2W6ZT96-F1
#
_entry.id   AF-A0A2W6ZT96-F1
#
_cell.length_a   1.000
_cell.length_b   1.000
_cell.length_c   1.000
_cell.angle_alpha   90.00
_cell.angle_beta   90.00
_cell.angle_gamma   90.00
#
_symmetry.space_group_name_H-M   'P 1'
#
loop_
_entity.id
_entity.type
_entity.pdbx_description
1 polymer ?
#
loop_
_entity_poly.entity_id
_entity_poly.type
_entity_poly.pdbx_seq_one_letter_code
_entity_poly.pdbx_strand_id
1 'polypeptide(L)'
;MIKVFSQRELLVRNLVERIQASVEVGRSSSMIVAYELGQLIRILMRELAGSEEEGNPPRDLLFQAIEMAESEITSSAGEAALQFDLGLDHLRQKHQSTAKEMTLLSDRLHQARQREVVRPPTLVVSETEVPFKVMDLGSREALEGLIVVALADEYGLNLEQIRQDYYEVSGDWFPFQVTVELDGAAITCIIIEDGSILTFLAGFPTGWIDQARGAIQRLARSLYTTATS
;
A
#
# COMPACT_ATOMS: atom_id res chain seq x y z
N MET A 1 1.75 -20.17 -5.80
CA MET A 1 1.02 -19.04 -5.16
C MET A 1 1.89 -18.44 -4.06
N ILE A 2 2.11 -17.12 -4.06
CA ILE A 2 2.85 -16.42 -2.99
C ILE A 2 1.85 -15.49 -2.29
N LYS A 3 1.72 -15.63 -0.96
CA LYS A 3 0.98 -14.65 -0.17
C LYS A 3 1.81 -13.36 -0.17
N VAL A 4 1.29 -12.34 -0.82
CA VAL A 4 1.85 -11.00 -0.80
C VAL A 4 1.35 -10.37 0.49
N PHE A 5 2.28 -10.10 1.39
CA PHE A 5 1.96 -9.40 2.63
C PHE A 5 2.13 -7.91 2.40
N SER A 6 1.23 -7.10 2.94
CA SER A 6 1.43 -5.66 2.93
C SER A 6 2.67 -5.29 3.76
N GLN A 7 3.27 -4.13 3.47
CA GLN A 7 4.40 -3.63 4.26
C GLN A 7 4.06 -3.54 5.76
N ARG A 8 2.80 -3.19 6.08
CA ARG A 8 2.26 -3.14 7.44
C ARG A 8 2.24 -4.54 8.08
N GLU A 9 1.68 -5.53 7.40
CA GLU A 9 1.60 -6.92 7.90
C GLU A 9 2.97 -7.51 8.20
N LEU A 10 3.95 -7.34 7.29
CA LEU A 10 5.32 -7.82 7.51
C LEU A 10 5.98 -7.15 8.71
N LEU A 11 5.79 -5.83 8.86
CA LEU A 11 6.34 -5.09 9.99
C LEU A 11 5.72 -5.52 11.32
N VAL A 12 4.39 -5.67 11.38
CA VAL A 12 3.69 -6.14 12.58
C VAL A 12 4.19 -7.53 12.97
N ARG A 13 4.27 -8.46 12.02
CA ARG A 13 4.78 -9.81 12.30
C ARG A 13 6.20 -9.80 12.86
N ASN A 14 7.11 -9.06 12.22
CA ASN A 14 8.50 -8.94 12.68
C ASN A 14 8.60 -8.31 14.07
N LEU A 15 7.80 -7.27 14.33
CA LEU A 15 7.74 -6.61 15.64
C LEU A 15 7.28 -7.60 16.72
N VAL A 16 6.23 -8.37 16.47
CA VAL A 16 5.70 -9.39 17.39
C VAL A 16 6.75 -10.45 17.71
N GLU A 17 7.38 -11.01 16.67
CA GLU A 17 8.44 -12.03 16.83
C GLU A 17 9.61 -11.50 17.68
N ARG A 18 10.03 -10.24 17.45
CA ARG A 18 11.11 -9.61 18.23
C ARG A 18 10.73 -9.28 19.67
N ILE A 19 9.50 -8.83 19.91
CA ILE A 19 8.99 -8.54 21.26
C ILE A 19 8.98 -9.84 22.06
N GLN A 20 8.39 -10.91 21.51
CA GLN A 20 8.33 -12.22 22.15
C GLN A 20 9.73 -12.75 22.46
N ALA A 21 10.64 -12.77 21.48
CA ALA A 21 12.01 -13.22 21.68
C ALA A 21 12.78 -12.37 22.72
N SER A 22 12.48 -11.07 22.82
CA SER A 22 13.10 -10.18 23.81
C SER A 22 12.61 -10.48 25.22
N VAL A 23 11.30 -10.68 25.38
CA VAL A 23 10.68 -11.03 26.68
C VAL A 23 11.18 -12.39 27.17
N GLU A 24 11.32 -13.38 26.29
CA GLU A 24 11.89 -14.70 26.62
C GLU A 24 13.30 -14.62 27.20
N VAL A 25 14.13 -13.69 26.74
CA VAL A 25 15.49 -13.46 27.26
C VAL A 25 15.53 -12.40 28.38
N GLY A 26 14.37 -11.99 28.91
CA GLY A 26 14.25 -11.06 30.04
C GLY A 26 14.52 -9.60 29.69
N ARG A 27 14.45 -9.21 28.41
CA ARG A 27 14.56 -7.81 27.97
C ARG A 27 13.19 -7.19 27.84
N SER A 28 13.00 -6.06 28.51
CA SER A 28 11.76 -5.26 28.46
C SER A 28 11.81 -4.10 27.46
N SER A 29 12.92 -3.91 26.72
CA SER A 29 13.01 -2.88 25.68
C SER A 29 14.03 -3.24 24.61
N SER A 30 13.86 -2.66 23.42
CA SER A 30 14.79 -2.84 22.29
C SER A 30 14.74 -1.63 21.35
N MET A 31 15.91 -1.09 21.03
CA MET A 31 16.05 -0.01 20.06
C MET A 31 15.56 -0.43 18.67
N ILE A 32 15.72 -1.71 18.32
CA ILE A 32 15.27 -2.25 17.02
C ILE A 32 13.74 -2.25 16.98
N VAL A 33 13.09 -2.70 18.06
CA VAL A 33 11.62 -2.67 18.17
C VAL A 33 11.11 -1.23 18.09
N ALA A 34 11.71 -0.29 18.83
CA ALA A 34 11.33 1.13 18.75
C ALA A 34 11.52 1.71 17.34
N TYR A 35 12.58 1.32 16.62
CA TYR A 35 12.80 1.75 15.25
C TYR A 35 11.72 1.20 14.29
N GLU A 36 11.46 -0.11 14.33
CA GLU A 36 10.45 -0.77 13.49
C GLU A 36 9.04 -0.25 13.81
N LEU A 37 8.72 0.00 15.07
CA LEU A 37 7.45 0.60 15.50
C LEU A 37 7.30 2.04 14.95
N GLY A 38 8.38 2.82 14.93
CA GLY A 38 8.40 4.13 14.28
C GLY A 38 8.25 4.06 12.73
N GLN A 39 8.54 2.93 12.10
CA GLN A 39 8.21 2.71 10.68
C GLN A 39 6.71 2.40 10.52
N LEU A 40 6.17 1.53 11.37
CA LEU A 40 4.74 1.20 11.40
C LEU A 40 3.88 2.46 11.60
N ILE A 41 4.20 3.31 12.58
CA ILE A 41 3.49 4.58 12.83
C ILE A 41 3.50 5.47 11.58
N ARG A 42 4.60 5.53 10.83
CA ARG A 42 4.67 6.31 9.58
C ARG A 42 3.87 5.72 8.42
N ILE A 43 3.68 4.40 8.39
CA ILE A 43 2.79 3.75 7.43
C ILE A 43 1.33 4.11 7.79
N LEU A 44 0.94 3.92 9.04
CA LEU A 44 -0.41 4.21 9.53
C LEU A 44 -0.79 5.69 9.36
N MET A 45 0.11 6.62 9.67
CA MET A 45 -0.14 8.04 9.41
C MET A 45 -0.39 8.32 7.91
N ARG A 46 0.25 7.58 7.00
CA ARG A 46 0.10 7.79 5.54
C ARG A 46 -1.24 7.26 5.07
N GLU A 47 -1.65 6.10 5.58
CA GLU A 47 -2.95 5.51 5.33
C GLU A 47 -4.08 6.44 5.81
N LEU A 48 -3.97 6.95 7.05
CA LEU A 48 -4.91 7.92 7.61
C LEU A 48 -4.95 9.24 6.82
N ALA A 49 -3.79 9.77 6.41
CA ALA A 49 -3.71 10.99 5.63
C ALA A 49 -4.31 10.84 4.21
N GLY A 50 -4.31 9.62 3.67
CA GLY A 50 -4.79 9.30 2.33
C GLY A 50 -6.27 8.89 2.26
N SER A 51 -6.87 8.48 3.39
CA SER A 51 -8.24 7.97 3.46
C SER A 51 -9.25 9.01 2.98
N GLU A 52 -10.23 8.56 2.19
CA GLU A 52 -11.31 9.39 1.65
C GLU A 52 -12.50 9.53 2.60
N GLU A 53 -12.42 8.98 3.81
CA GLU A 53 -13.50 9.08 4.79
C GLU A 53 -13.76 10.55 5.16
N GLU A 54 -14.88 11.07 4.65
CA GLU A 54 -15.40 12.39 4.98
C GLU A 54 -15.66 12.48 6.48
N GLY A 55 -14.97 13.39 7.16
CA GLY A 55 -15.38 13.85 8.48
C GLY A 55 -14.42 13.60 9.63
N ASN A 56 -13.28 12.92 9.41
CA ASN A 56 -12.23 12.91 10.43
C ASN A 56 -11.31 14.11 10.24
N PRO A 57 -11.39 15.16 11.08
CA PRO A 57 -10.43 16.25 11.00
C PRO A 57 -9.02 15.66 11.16
N PRO A 58 -8.03 16.07 10.34
CA PRO A 58 -6.64 15.59 10.39
C PRO A 58 -5.89 15.80 11.72
N ARG A 59 -6.59 16.28 12.76
CA ARG A 59 -5.97 16.98 13.88
C ARG A 59 -5.27 16.12 14.90
N ASP A 60 -5.22 14.80 14.72
CA ASP A 60 -4.16 14.04 15.37
C ASP A 60 -3.82 12.74 14.65
N LEU A 61 -3.33 12.84 13.40
CA LEU A 61 -2.82 11.69 12.64
C LEU A 61 -1.80 10.86 13.45
N LEU A 62 -0.97 11.53 14.24
CA LEU A 62 0.04 10.88 15.05
C LEU A 62 -0.55 10.08 16.20
N PHE A 63 -1.48 10.67 16.94
CA PHE A 63 -2.15 9.99 18.04
C PHE A 63 -2.91 8.76 17.54
N GLN A 64 -3.70 8.91 16.48
CA GLN A 64 -4.44 7.80 15.88
C GLN A 64 -3.49 6.69 15.38
N ALA A 65 -2.40 7.05 14.69
CA ALA A 65 -1.43 6.07 14.23
C ALA A 65 -0.72 5.34 15.37
N ILE A 66 -0.47 6.01 16.50
CA ILE A 66 0.10 5.38 17.70
C ILE A 66 -0.91 4.43 18.33
N GLU A 67 -2.16 4.84 18.51
CA GLU A 67 -3.21 3.97 19.07
C GLU A 67 -3.45 2.73 18.20
N MET A 68 -3.49 2.90 16.87
CA MET A 68 -3.59 1.79 15.93
C MET A 68 -2.40 0.84 16.03
N ALA A 69 -1.18 1.37 16.04
CA ALA A 69 0.04 0.56 16.15
C ALA A 69 0.07 -0.22 17.48
N GLU A 70 -0.24 0.46 18.59
CA GLU A 70 -0.29 -0.16 19.92
C GLU A 70 -1.35 -1.27 19.97
N SER A 71 -2.54 -1.01 19.43
CA SER A 71 -3.63 -2.00 19.36
C SER A 71 -3.24 -3.22 18.52
N GLU A 72 -2.63 -3.04 17.35
CA GLU A 72 -2.17 -4.14 16.49
C GLU A 72 -1.13 -5.00 17.19
N ILE A 73 -0.11 -4.36 17.77
CA ILE A 73 0.96 -5.09 18.47
C ILE A 73 0.42 -5.83 19.69
N THR A 74 -0.44 -5.19 20.49
CA THR A 74 -1.04 -5.81 21.68
C THR A 74 -1.93 -6.99 21.31
N SER A 75 -2.73 -6.85 20.25
CA SER A 75 -3.59 -7.92 19.77
C SER A 75 -2.80 -9.11 19.23
N SER A 76 -1.65 -8.89 18.60
CA SER A 76 -0.86 -9.96 17.98
C SER A 76 0.18 -10.59 18.91
N ALA A 77 0.83 -9.81 19.78
CA ALA A 77 1.86 -10.31 20.70
C ALA A 77 1.30 -10.80 22.05
N GLY A 78 0.06 -10.45 22.39
CA GLY A 78 -0.60 -10.88 23.62
C GLY A 78 0.12 -10.42 24.89
N GLU A 79 0.28 -11.32 25.86
CA GLU A 79 0.93 -11.00 27.15
C GLU A 79 2.37 -10.48 27.02
N ALA A 80 3.09 -10.86 25.96
CA ALA A 80 4.44 -10.38 25.72
C ALA A 80 4.49 -8.86 25.46
N ALA A 81 3.46 -8.29 24.83
CA ALA A 81 3.38 -6.83 24.65
C ALA A 81 3.25 -6.08 25.98
N LEU A 82 2.52 -6.65 26.95
CA LEU A 82 2.32 -6.02 28.26
C LEU A 82 3.60 -5.99 29.11
N GLN A 83 4.55 -6.87 28.82
CA GLN A 83 5.84 -6.97 29.52
C GLN A 83 6.95 -6.16 28.84
N PHE A 84 6.64 -5.48 27.73
CA PHE A 84 7.61 -4.83 26.88
C PHE A 84 7.30 -3.34 26.74
N ASP A 85 8.28 -2.49 27.05
CA ASP A 85 8.20 -1.05 26.84
C ASP A 85 8.37 -0.72 25.35
N LEU A 86 7.28 -0.31 24.73
CA LEU A 86 7.23 0.12 23.33
C LEU A 86 7.81 1.53 23.10
N GLY A 87 8.09 2.29 24.16
CA GLY A 87 8.68 3.63 24.06
C GLY A 87 7.76 4.65 23.37
N LEU A 88 6.44 4.51 23.53
CA LEU A 88 5.43 5.30 22.80
C LEU A 88 5.59 6.81 23.00
N ASP A 89 5.93 7.27 24.20
CA ASP A 89 6.15 8.69 24.47
C ASP A 89 7.33 9.27 23.68
N HIS A 90 8.42 8.50 23.57
CA HIS A 90 9.57 8.90 22.77
C HIS A 90 9.20 8.95 21.27
N LEU A 91 8.46 7.95 20.78
CA LEU A 91 7.99 7.91 19.39
C LEU A 91 7.03 9.06 19.08
N ARG A 92 6.13 9.39 20.00
CA ARG A 92 5.24 10.55 19.90
C ARG A 92 6.06 11.83 19.73
N GLN A 93 7.06 12.08 20.58
CA GLN A 93 7.91 13.26 20.45
C GLN A 93 8.68 13.28 19.12
N LYS A 94 9.27 12.15 18.74
CA LYS A 94 10.09 12.01 17.53
C LYS A 94 9.31 12.29 16.24
N HIS A 95 8.03 11.92 16.19
CA HIS A 95 7.21 12.01 14.98
C HIS A 95 6.33 13.26 14.90
N GLN A 96 6.40 14.20 15.85
CA GLN A 96 5.60 15.44 15.82
C GLN A 96 5.81 16.28 14.55
N SER A 97 7.05 16.42 14.08
CA SER A 97 7.34 17.19 12.86
C SER A 97 6.77 16.49 11.62
N THR A 98 6.99 15.18 11.50
CA THR A 98 6.46 14.35 10.42
C THR A 98 4.94 14.43 10.36
N ALA A 99 4.27 14.35 11.51
CA ALA A 99 2.82 14.44 11.60
C ALA A 99 2.28 15.79 11.10
N LYS A 100 2.96 16.90 11.43
CA LYS A 100 2.60 18.25 10.94
C LYS A 100 2.71 18.35 9.42
N GLU A 101 3.80 17.85 8.85
CA GLU A 101 4.00 17.84 7.39
C GLU A 101 2.96 16.97 6.68
N MET A 102 2.67 15.79 7.22
CA MET A 102 1.66 14.90 6.67
C MET A 102 0.25 15.46 6.76
N THR A 103 -0.07 16.16 7.85
CA THR A 103 -1.34 16.89 7.99
C THR A 103 -1.49 17.94 6.91
N LEU A 104 -0.43 18.76 6.68
CA LEU A 104 -0.43 19.77 5.63
C LEU A 104 -0.60 19.15 4.23
N LEU A 105 0.03 18.01 3.97
CA LEU A 105 -0.10 17.28 2.70
C LEU A 105 -1.50 16.68 2.53
N SER A 106 -2.09 16.13 3.59
CA SER A 106 -3.47 15.61 3.58
C SER A 106 -4.47 16.74 3.27
N ASP A 107 -4.32 17.89 3.92
CA ASP A 107 -5.14 19.08 3.65
C ASP A 107 -5.05 19.52 2.17
N ARG A 108 -3.82 19.54 1.62
CA ARG A 108 -3.59 19.89 0.21
C ARG A 108 -4.21 18.87 -0.73
N LEU A 109 -4.10 17.58 -0.42
CA LEU A 109 -4.70 16.51 -1.21
C LEU A 109 -6.23 16.62 -1.20
N HIS A 110 -6.82 16.86 -0.03
CA HIS A 110 -8.26 17.07 0.11
C HIS A 110 -8.74 18.28 -0.71
N GLN A 111 -8.03 19.42 -0.62
CA GLN A 111 -8.34 20.60 -1.44
C GLN A 111 -8.16 20.34 -2.95
N ALA A 112 -7.15 19.58 -3.35
CA ALA A 112 -6.92 19.22 -4.75
C ALA A 112 -8.03 18.32 -5.30
N ARG A 113 -8.52 17.37 -4.50
CA ARG A 113 -9.68 16.53 -4.83
C ARG A 113 -10.97 17.36 -4.95
N GLN A 114 -11.24 18.24 -3.99
CA GLN A 114 -12.42 19.14 -4.02
C GLN A 114 -12.42 20.08 -5.24
N ARG A 115 -11.24 20.47 -5.73
CA ARG A 115 -11.07 21.30 -6.93
C ARG A 115 -10.99 20.51 -8.22
N GLU A 116 -11.19 19.18 -8.18
CA GLU A 116 -11.07 18.26 -9.31
C GLU A 116 -9.72 18.34 -10.06
N VAL A 117 -8.64 18.74 -9.38
CA VAL A 117 -7.28 18.78 -9.94
C VAL A 117 -6.71 17.37 -10.07
N VAL A 118 -7.15 16.46 -9.20
CA VAL A 118 -6.84 15.03 -9.21
C VAL A 118 -8.13 14.27 -9.52
N ARG A 119 -8.08 13.31 -10.43
CA ARG A 119 -9.25 12.47 -10.73
C ARG A 119 -9.48 11.48 -9.57
N PRO A 120 -10.74 11.26 -9.16
CA PRO A 120 -11.04 10.28 -8.13
C PRO A 120 -10.66 8.86 -8.62
N PRO A 121 -10.34 7.93 -7.70
CA PRO A 121 -10.11 6.54 -8.05
C PRO A 121 -11.30 5.95 -8.81
N THR A 122 -11.03 5.15 -9.84
CA THR A 122 -12.07 4.34 -10.50
C THR A 122 -12.11 2.97 -9.84
N LEU A 123 -13.16 2.72 -9.09
CA LEU A 123 -13.47 1.42 -8.51
C LEU A 123 -13.91 0.43 -9.61
N VAL A 124 -13.32 -0.76 -9.64
CA VAL A 124 -13.69 -1.85 -10.56
C VAL A 124 -14.13 -3.05 -9.73
N VAL A 125 -15.43 -3.34 -9.74
CA VAL A 125 -16.03 -4.50 -9.05
C VAL A 125 -16.85 -5.28 -10.07
N SER A 126 -16.67 -6.61 -10.07
CA SER A 126 -17.51 -7.57 -10.79
C SER A 126 -17.94 -8.65 -9.78
N GLU A 127 -19.15 -9.19 -9.92
CA GLU A 127 -19.68 -10.21 -9.00
C GLU A 127 -18.82 -11.49 -8.92
N THR A 128 -17.98 -11.73 -9.93
CA THR A 128 -17.18 -12.96 -10.07
C THR A 128 -15.67 -12.72 -10.03
N GLU A 129 -15.20 -11.48 -9.83
CA GLU A 129 -13.78 -11.12 -9.88
C GLU A 129 -13.31 -10.46 -8.58
N VAL A 130 -12.00 -10.53 -8.32
CA VAL A 130 -11.39 -9.78 -7.22
C VAL A 130 -11.60 -8.28 -7.43
N PRO A 131 -12.17 -7.55 -6.46
CA PRO A 131 -12.37 -6.12 -6.60
C PRO A 131 -11.05 -5.35 -6.42
N PHE A 132 -10.82 -4.36 -7.28
CA PHE A 132 -9.64 -3.51 -7.26
C PHE A 132 -9.99 -2.06 -7.64
N LYS A 133 -9.10 -1.12 -7.31
CA LYS A 133 -9.21 0.29 -7.73
C LYS A 133 -8.11 0.64 -8.71
N VAL A 134 -8.43 1.47 -9.69
CA VAL A 134 -7.48 2.10 -10.61
C VAL A 134 -7.35 3.57 -10.24
N MET A 135 -6.14 4.04 -10.01
CA MET A 135 -5.85 5.44 -9.68
C MET A 135 -4.94 6.05 -10.75
N ASP A 136 -5.20 7.31 -11.05
CA ASP A 136 -4.40 8.10 -11.98
C ASP A 136 -3.18 8.66 -11.23
N LEU A 137 -1.99 8.48 -11.81
CA LEU A 137 -0.77 9.09 -11.33
C LEU A 137 -0.55 10.41 -12.08
N GLY A 138 -0.28 11.48 -11.34
CA GLY A 138 -0.11 12.83 -11.89
C GLY A 138 -1.34 13.71 -11.67
N SER A 139 -1.52 14.70 -12.53
CA SER A 139 -2.64 15.66 -12.45
C SER A 139 -3.69 15.37 -13.52
N ARG A 140 -4.87 15.99 -13.41
CA ARG A 140 -5.91 15.90 -14.45
C ARG A 140 -5.44 16.37 -15.83
N GLU A 141 -4.51 17.33 -15.87
CA GLU A 141 -3.97 17.91 -17.11
C GLU A 141 -2.75 17.14 -17.64
N ALA A 142 -2.04 16.43 -16.76
CA ALA A 142 -0.86 15.64 -17.09
C ALA A 142 -0.93 14.29 -16.38
N LEU A 143 -1.56 13.32 -17.06
CA LEU A 143 -1.56 11.93 -16.63
C LEU A 143 -0.18 11.32 -16.89
N GLU A 144 0.53 10.97 -15.83
CA GLU A 144 1.89 10.44 -15.88
C GLU A 144 1.91 8.92 -15.82
N GLY A 145 0.84 8.30 -15.31
CA GLY A 145 0.75 6.86 -15.16
C GLY A 145 -0.58 6.39 -14.59
N LEU A 146 -0.68 5.08 -14.40
CA LEU A 146 -1.80 4.42 -13.73
C LEU A 146 -1.25 3.47 -12.68
N ILE A 147 -1.97 3.33 -11.58
CA ILE A 147 -1.71 2.30 -10.57
C ILE A 147 -3.00 1.54 -10.27
N VAL A 148 -2.89 0.22 -10.15
CA VAL A 148 -3.97 -0.68 -9.76
C VAL A 148 -3.61 -1.32 -8.43
N VAL A 149 -4.58 -1.34 -7.51
CA VAL A 149 -4.43 -1.90 -6.16
C VAL A 149 -5.68 -2.72 -5.83
N ALA A 150 -5.49 -3.94 -5.34
CA ALA A 150 -6.58 -4.77 -4.82
C ALA A 150 -7.25 -4.09 -3.61
N LEU A 151 -8.55 -4.34 -3.38
CA LEU A 151 -9.28 -3.67 -2.30
C LEU A 151 -9.11 -4.33 -0.92
N ALA A 152 -8.61 -5.56 -0.86
CA ALA A 152 -8.39 -6.28 0.39
C ALA A 152 -7.09 -7.07 0.36
N ASP A 153 -6.44 -7.19 1.52
CA ASP A 153 -5.15 -7.87 1.69
C ASP A 153 -5.25 -9.40 1.53
N GLU A 154 -6.46 -9.96 1.56
CA GLU A 154 -6.72 -11.38 1.28
C GLU A 154 -6.55 -11.74 -0.20
N TYR A 155 -6.45 -10.74 -1.08
CA TYR A 155 -6.24 -10.94 -2.50
C TYR A 155 -4.75 -11.00 -2.82
N GLY A 156 -4.34 -12.07 -3.49
CA GLY A 156 -2.97 -12.31 -3.90
C GLY A 156 -2.77 -12.21 -5.42
N LEU A 157 -1.54 -12.46 -5.85
CA LEU A 157 -1.18 -12.55 -7.26
C LEU A 157 -0.95 -14.01 -7.69
N ASN A 158 -1.56 -14.41 -8.80
CA ASN A 158 -1.25 -15.67 -9.46
C ASN A 158 -0.02 -15.54 -10.37
N LEU A 159 1.18 -15.59 -9.78
CA LEU A 159 2.44 -15.45 -10.52
C LEU A 159 2.70 -16.60 -11.54
N GLU A 160 2.11 -17.77 -11.34
CA GLU A 160 2.23 -18.88 -12.30
C GLU A 160 1.52 -18.52 -13.61
N GLN A 161 0.38 -17.84 -13.49
CA GLN A 161 -0.36 -17.32 -14.63
C GLN A 161 0.37 -16.18 -15.32
N ILE A 162 1.08 -15.31 -14.59
CA ILE A 162 1.95 -14.27 -15.18
C ILE A 162 2.97 -14.89 -16.14
N ARG A 163 3.64 -15.96 -15.70
CA ARG A 163 4.70 -16.62 -16.47
C ARG A 163 4.19 -17.45 -17.66
N GLN A 164 2.93 -17.87 -17.62
CA GLN A 164 2.30 -18.65 -18.68
C GLN A 164 1.63 -17.78 -19.74
N ASP A 165 0.93 -16.72 -19.31
CA ASP A 165 0.09 -15.89 -20.17
C ASP A 165 0.85 -14.69 -20.78
N TYR A 166 1.97 -14.27 -20.18
CA TYR A 166 2.73 -13.10 -20.64
C TYR A 166 4.14 -13.48 -21.10
N TYR A 167 4.49 -13.00 -22.29
CA TYR A 167 5.70 -13.41 -23.02
C TYR A 167 7.02 -12.84 -22.46
N GLU A 168 6.97 -11.71 -21.75
CA GLU A 168 8.16 -11.07 -21.17
C GLU A 168 7.92 -10.71 -19.71
N VAL A 169 8.36 -11.60 -18.82
CA VAL A 169 8.48 -11.33 -17.39
C VAL A 169 9.95 -11.14 -17.08
N SER A 170 10.37 -9.91 -16.78
CA SER A 170 11.74 -9.62 -16.36
C SER A 170 11.82 -9.47 -14.85
N GLY A 171 12.74 -10.22 -14.22
CA GLY A 171 13.00 -10.23 -12.77
C GLY A 171 12.90 -11.63 -12.15
N ASP A 172 13.88 -12.00 -11.31
CA ASP A 172 13.85 -13.24 -10.52
C ASP A 172 12.93 -13.09 -9.28
N TRP A 173 12.77 -11.85 -8.82
CA TRP A 173 11.94 -11.42 -7.70
C TRP A 173 11.36 -10.02 -7.99
N PHE A 174 10.47 -9.53 -7.13
CA PHE A 174 9.92 -8.19 -7.26
C PHE A 174 11.02 -7.11 -7.39
N PRO A 175 10.82 -6.06 -8.21
CA PRO A 175 9.64 -5.84 -9.06
C PRO A 175 9.65 -6.71 -10.34
N PHE A 176 8.49 -7.23 -10.73
CA PHE A 176 8.33 -7.89 -12.03
C PHE A 176 7.91 -6.89 -13.10
N GLN A 177 8.51 -6.98 -14.28
CA GLN A 177 8.08 -6.21 -15.44
C GLN A 177 7.28 -7.12 -16.38
N VAL A 178 6.10 -6.67 -16.79
CA VAL A 178 5.19 -7.38 -17.70
C VAL A 178 4.85 -6.46 -18.86
N THR A 179 5.24 -6.83 -20.07
CA THR A 179 4.88 -6.11 -21.29
C THR A 179 3.49 -6.54 -21.76
N VAL A 180 2.58 -5.57 -21.96
CA VAL A 180 1.22 -5.80 -22.47
C VAL A 180 1.06 -5.08 -23.80
N GLU A 181 0.75 -5.85 -24.84
CA GLU A 181 0.50 -5.34 -26.18
C GLU A 181 -0.84 -4.58 -26.25
N LEU A 182 -0.82 -3.45 -26.96
CA LEU A 182 -1.96 -2.64 -27.37
C LEU A 182 -2.04 -2.63 -28.91
N ASP A 183 -3.12 -2.07 -29.46
CA ASP A 183 -3.25 -1.88 -30.90
C ASP A 183 -2.25 -0.82 -31.39
N GLY A 184 -1.03 -1.25 -31.73
CA GLY A 184 0.01 -0.44 -32.35
C GLY A 184 1.17 0.00 -31.45
N ALA A 185 1.18 -0.31 -30.15
CA ALA A 185 2.38 -0.29 -29.30
C ALA A 185 2.19 -1.19 -28.06
N ALA A 186 3.12 -1.15 -27.13
CA ALA A 186 3.03 -1.90 -25.87
C ALA A 186 3.20 -0.97 -24.68
N ILE A 187 2.61 -1.35 -23.54
CA ILE A 187 2.88 -0.73 -22.24
C ILE A 187 3.65 -1.70 -21.38
N THR A 188 4.58 -1.18 -20.57
CA THR A 188 5.24 -1.95 -19.52
C THR A 188 4.49 -1.72 -18.21
N CYS A 189 3.98 -2.81 -17.64
CA CYS A 189 3.41 -2.84 -16.30
C CYS A 189 4.47 -3.35 -15.33
N ILE A 190 4.61 -2.70 -14.18
CA ILE A 190 5.53 -3.06 -13.13
C ILE A 190 4.69 -3.54 -11.95
N ILE A 191 4.94 -4.77 -11.52
CA ILE A 191 4.30 -5.37 -10.36
C ILE A 191 5.28 -5.25 -9.20
N ILE A 192 4.87 -4.56 -8.14
CA ILE A 192 5.68 -4.32 -6.96
C ILE A 192 5.34 -5.29 -5.82
N GLU A 193 6.17 -5.29 -4.78
CA GLU A 193 6.13 -6.29 -3.70
C GLU A 193 4.78 -6.38 -2.99
N ASP A 194 4.03 -5.27 -2.88
CA ASP A 194 2.71 -5.21 -2.26
C ASP A 194 1.56 -5.67 -3.18
N GLY A 195 1.89 -6.15 -4.39
CA GLY A 195 0.93 -6.65 -5.36
C GLY A 195 0.27 -5.56 -6.21
N SER A 196 0.64 -4.29 -6.03
CA SER A 196 0.18 -3.21 -6.90
C SER A 196 0.81 -3.33 -8.28
N ILE A 197 0.04 -2.94 -9.29
CA ILE A 197 0.47 -2.92 -10.70
C ILE A 197 0.51 -1.48 -11.16
N LEU A 198 1.66 -0.99 -11.62
CA LEU A 198 1.83 0.39 -12.08
C LEU A 198 2.36 0.45 -13.51
N THR A 199 1.93 1.45 -14.26
CA THR A 199 2.45 1.75 -15.60
C THR A 199 2.64 3.24 -15.77
N PHE A 200 3.66 3.64 -16.54
CA PHE A 200 3.94 5.04 -16.84
C PHE A 200 3.45 5.35 -18.25
N LEU A 201 2.73 6.46 -18.38
CA LEU A 201 2.12 6.93 -19.64
C LEU A 201 2.77 8.22 -20.14
N ALA A 202 3.91 8.62 -19.57
CA ALA A 202 4.66 9.78 -20.02
C ALA A 202 5.01 9.66 -21.52
N GLY A 203 4.54 10.61 -22.32
CA GLY A 203 4.77 10.62 -23.78
C GLY A 203 3.78 9.79 -24.60
N PHE A 204 2.81 9.10 -23.98
CA PHE A 204 1.74 8.43 -24.71
C PHE A 204 0.75 9.44 -25.31
N PRO A 205 0.23 9.20 -26.53
CA PRO A 205 -0.87 10.00 -27.07
C PRO A 205 -2.12 9.88 -26.19
N THR A 206 -2.87 10.98 -26.04
CA THR A 206 -4.08 11.01 -25.19
C THR A 206 -5.11 9.95 -25.57
N GLY A 207 -5.24 9.61 -26.86
CA GLY A 207 -6.16 8.56 -27.33
C GLY A 207 -5.79 7.14 -26.89
N TRP A 208 -4.60 6.93 -26.33
CA TRP A 208 -4.10 5.63 -25.90
C TRP A 208 -4.27 5.40 -24.40
N ILE A 209 -4.63 6.45 -23.65
CA ILE A 209 -4.84 6.37 -22.20
C ILE A 209 -5.94 5.37 -21.86
N ASP A 210 -7.06 5.41 -22.59
CA ASP A 210 -8.18 4.49 -22.35
C ASP A 210 -7.80 3.04 -22.72
N GLN A 211 -6.99 2.86 -23.76
CA GLN A 211 -6.46 1.53 -24.12
C GLN A 211 -5.51 1.00 -23.05
N ALA A 212 -4.59 1.83 -22.56
CA ALA A 212 -3.67 1.48 -21.49
C ALA A 212 -4.42 1.17 -20.19
N ARG A 213 -5.48 1.94 -19.87
CA ARG A 213 -6.36 1.65 -18.73
C ARG A 213 -7.07 0.32 -18.88
N GLY A 214 -7.64 0.03 -20.05
CA GLY A 214 -8.24 -1.27 -20.33
C GLY A 214 -7.24 -2.42 -20.23
N ALA A 215 -6.02 -2.21 -20.69
CA ALA A 215 -4.96 -3.23 -20.64
C ALA A 215 -4.50 -3.52 -19.21
N ILE A 216 -4.21 -2.50 -18.39
CA ILE A 216 -3.82 -2.72 -17.00
C ILE A 216 -4.96 -3.31 -16.16
N GLN A 217 -6.23 -2.98 -16.48
CA GLN A 217 -7.40 -3.61 -15.86
C GLN A 217 -7.52 -5.09 -16.24
N ARG A 218 -7.31 -5.45 -17.52
CA ARG A 218 -7.31 -6.86 -17.95
C ARG A 218 -6.19 -7.65 -17.30
N LEU A 219 -5.00 -7.05 -17.18
CA LEU A 219 -3.89 -7.63 -16.44
C LEU A 219 -4.27 -7.83 -14.96
N ALA A 220 -4.82 -6.82 -14.30
CA ALA A 220 -5.25 -6.97 -12.90
C ALA A 220 -6.29 -8.08 -12.71
N ARG A 221 -7.27 -8.20 -13.63
CA ARG A 221 -8.29 -9.27 -13.60
C ARG A 221 -7.72 -10.67 -13.80
N SER A 222 -6.70 -10.84 -14.64
CA SER A 222 -6.07 -12.14 -14.83
C SER A 222 -5.16 -12.51 -13.66
N LEU A 223 -4.57 -11.52 -12.99
CA LEU A 223 -3.56 -11.76 -11.96
C LEU A 223 -4.10 -11.83 -10.54
N TYR A 224 -5.06 -10.98 -10.20
CA TYR A 224 -5.62 -10.98 -8.85
C TYR A 224 -6.49 -12.20 -8.63
N THR A 225 -6.23 -12.88 -7.52
CA THR A 225 -6.96 -14.07 -7.11
C THR A 225 -7.25 -14.03 -5.63
N THR A 226 -8.34 -14.67 -5.21
CA THR A 226 -8.61 -14.93 -3.79
C THR A 226 -7.59 -15.92 -3.27
N ALA A 227 -6.97 -15.63 -2.12
CA ALA A 227 -6.20 -16.65 -1.40
C ALA A 227 -7.16 -17.78 -0.97
N THR A 228 -7.29 -18.82 -1.79
CA THR A 228 -7.96 -20.04 -1.37
C THR A 228 -7.11 -20.71 -0.29
N SER A 229 -7.69 -20.80 0.90
CA SER A 229 -7.22 -21.56 2.08
C SER A 229 -6.93 -23.02 1.76
#